data_AF-A0A2T4DGA4-F1
#
_entry.id   AF-A0A2T4DGA4-F1
#
_cell.length_a   1.000
_cell.length_b   1.000
_cell.length_c   1.000
_cell.angle_alpha   90.00
_cell.angle_beta   90.00
_cell.angle_gamma   90.00
#
_symmetry.space_group_name_H-M   'P 1'
#
loop_
_entity.id
_entity.type
_entity.pdbx_description
1 polymer ?
#
loop_
_entity_poly.entity_id
_entity_poly.type
_entity_poly.pdbx_seq_one_letter_code
_entity_poly.pdbx_strand_id
1 'polypeptide(L)'
;MAAQYLTPEQDDKIRQWERWNRNYFIFAFVALTVILVFSSQLGLSSGESWGPLGVLIAALITPIIVLQLKLACPACGHKIGWQAKLMAPDQCKTCGTFLRSRD
;
A
#
# COMPACT_ATOMS: atom_id res chain seq x y z
N MET A 1 -12.78 -10.14 -25.94
CA MET A 1 -11.31 -10.05 -25.86
C MET A 1 -10.86 -11.11 -24.87
N ALA A 2 -10.00 -12.05 -25.29
CA ALA A 2 -9.60 -13.17 -24.44
C ALA A 2 -8.86 -12.63 -23.20
N ALA A 3 -9.27 -13.07 -22.00
CA ALA A 3 -8.61 -12.66 -20.78
C ALA A 3 -7.17 -13.20 -20.79
N GLN A 4 -6.21 -12.30 -20.91
CA GLN A 4 -4.80 -12.63 -20.95
C GLN A 4 -4.27 -12.67 -19.52
N TYR A 5 -3.41 -13.64 -19.21
CA TYR A 5 -2.71 -13.73 -17.94
C TYR A 5 -1.40 -12.96 -18.02
N LEU A 6 -0.85 -12.58 -16.86
CA LEU A 6 0.48 -12.00 -16.81
C LEU A 6 1.55 -13.02 -17.16
N THR A 7 2.61 -12.53 -17.80
CA THR A 7 3.86 -13.29 -17.91
C THR A 7 4.49 -13.46 -16.52
N PRO A 8 5.32 -14.49 -16.29
CA PRO A 8 5.97 -14.72 -15.00
C PRO A 8 6.74 -13.50 -14.47
N GLU A 9 7.45 -12.80 -15.37
CA GLU A 9 8.20 -11.58 -15.04
C GLU A 9 7.30 -10.42 -14.58
N GLN A 10 6.08 -10.33 -15.12
CA GLN A 10 5.10 -9.31 -14.73
C GLN A 10 4.41 -9.67 -13.41
N ASP A 11 4.15 -10.96 -13.16
CA ASP A 11 3.63 -11.43 -11.87
C ASP A 11 4.63 -11.13 -10.75
N ASP A 12 5.92 -11.42 -10.96
CA ASP A 12 6.98 -11.16 -9.97
C ASP A 12 7.04 -9.69 -9.54
N LYS A 13 6.88 -8.75 -10.48
CA LYS A 13 6.83 -7.31 -10.18
C LYS A 13 5.66 -6.95 -9.28
N ILE A 14 4.48 -7.51 -9.52
CA ILE A 14 3.31 -7.32 -8.66
C ILE A 14 3.55 -7.95 -7.29
N ARG A 15 4.09 -9.17 -7.23
CA ARG A 15 4.37 -9.87 -5.96
C ARG A 15 5.42 -9.17 -5.11
N GLN A 16 6.43 -8.56 -5.74
CA GLN A 16 7.38 -7.71 -5.03
C GLN A 16 6.67 -6.49 -4.46
N TRP A 17 5.88 -5.78 -5.27
CA TRP A 17 5.11 -4.63 -4.79
C TRP A 17 4.17 -5.01 -3.62
N GLU A 18 3.47 -6.14 -3.71
CA GLU A 18 2.60 -6.64 -2.64
C GLU A 18 3.38 -6.90 -1.35
N ARG A 19 4.56 -7.51 -1.43
CA ARG A 19 5.45 -7.72 -0.28
C ARG A 19 5.87 -6.40 0.35
N TRP A 20 6.27 -5.41 -0.45
CA TRP A 20 6.63 -4.08 0.04
C TRP A 20 5.45 -3.39 0.72
N ASN A 21 4.28 -3.38 0.08
CA ASN A 21 3.06 -2.75 0.62
C ASN A 21 2.63 -3.42 1.93
N ARG A 22 2.64 -4.76 1.99
CA ARG A 22 2.31 -5.53 3.19
C ARG A 22 3.29 -5.29 4.32
N ASN A 23 4.60 -5.34 4.05
CA ASN A 23 5.62 -5.12 5.08
C ASN A 23 5.54 -3.69 5.63
N TYR A 24 5.31 -2.70 4.76
CA TYR A 24 5.15 -1.31 5.20
C TYR A 24 3.87 -1.13 6.03
N PHE A 25 2.77 -1.76 5.65
CA PHE A 25 1.54 -1.73 6.43
C PHE A 25 1.73 -2.31 7.84
N ILE A 26 2.41 -3.47 7.94
CA ILE A 26 2.74 -4.09 9.24
C ILE A 26 3.62 -3.14 10.06
N PHE A 27 4.66 -2.56 9.45
CA PHE A 27 5.52 -1.58 10.10
C PHE A 27 4.73 -0.37 10.62
N ALA A 28 3.88 0.23 9.78
CA ALA A 28 3.07 1.39 10.15
C ALA A 28 2.08 1.06 11.27
N PHE A 29 1.45 -0.12 11.24
CA PHE A 29 0.55 -0.59 12.29
C PHE A 29 1.26 -0.78 13.62
N VAL A 30 2.44 -1.41 13.63
CA VAL A 30 3.26 -1.58 14.83
C VAL A 30 3.72 -0.22 15.35
N ALA A 31 4.22 0.66 14.48
CA ALA A 31 4.66 2.01 14.86
C ALA A 31 3.51 2.83 15.47
N LEU A 32 2.32 2.80 14.87
CA LEU A 32 1.12 3.46 15.43
C LEU A 32 0.74 2.87 16.78
N THR A 33 0.76 1.54 16.92
CA THR A 33 0.44 0.88 18.20
C THR A 33 1.41 1.30 19.29
N VAL A 34 2.72 1.33 19.00
CA VAL A 34 3.75 1.83 19.92
C VAL A 34 3.49 3.30 20.27
N ILE A 35 3.26 4.15 19.28
CA ILE A 35 2.97 5.58 19.52
C ILE A 35 1.75 5.74 20.42
N LEU A 36 0.68 4.98 20.19
CA LEU A 36 -0.55 5.06 20.99
C LEU A 36 -0.36 4.54 22.41
N VAL A 37 0.27 3.38 22.58
CA VAL A 37 0.50 2.75 23.90
C VAL A 37 1.44 3.59 24.77
N PHE A 38 2.48 4.16 24.15
CA PHE A 38 3.48 4.97 24.85
C PHE A 38 3.21 6.48 24.77
N SER A 39 2.07 6.91 24.19
CA SER A 39 1.73 8.33 24.02
C SER A 39 1.74 9.11 25.35
N SER A 40 1.26 8.47 26.42
CA SER A 40 1.24 9.02 27.78
C SER A 40 2.64 9.15 28.39
N GLN A 41 3.54 8.21 28.08
CA GLN A 41 4.95 8.21 28.54
C GLN A 41 5.82 9.18 27.73
N LEU A 42 5.47 9.41 26.45
CA LEU A 42 6.22 10.27 25.53
C LEU A 42 5.87 11.76 25.67
N GLY A 43 4.93 12.13 26.54
CA GLY A 43 4.49 13.53 26.70
C GLY A 43 3.85 14.12 25.44
N LEU A 44 3.39 13.27 24.51
CA LEU A 44 2.91 13.69 23.19
C LEU A 44 1.48 14.23 23.20
N SER A 45 0.76 14.12 24.32
CA SER A 45 -0.55 14.71 24.53
C SER A 45 -0.61 15.53 25.82
N SER A 46 0.03 16.70 25.83
CA SER A 46 -0.49 17.81 26.65
C SER A 46 -1.85 18.21 26.07
N GLY A 47 -2.90 18.29 26.89
CA GLY A 47 -4.32 18.30 26.52
C GLY A 47 -4.84 19.34 25.50
N GLU A 48 -3.98 20.11 24.85
CA GLU A 48 -4.31 21.19 23.90
C GLU A 48 -3.69 21.01 22.49
N SER A 49 -2.66 20.16 22.29
CA SER A 49 -1.89 20.15 21.04
C SER A 49 -1.66 18.76 20.43
N TRP A 50 -2.33 18.49 19.30
CA TRP A 50 -2.10 17.32 18.44
C TRP A 50 -0.86 17.45 17.53
N GLY A 51 -0.06 18.51 17.67
CA GLY A 51 0.98 18.90 16.71
C GLY A 51 1.96 17.78 16.31
N PRO A 52 2.82 17.30 17.24
CA PRO A 52 3.82 16.29 16.90
C PRO A 52 3.19 14.92 16.57
N LEU A 53 2.05 14.59 17.20
CA LEU A 53 1.33 13.33 16.95
C LEU A 53 0.74 13.31 15.53
N GLY A 54 0.16 14.42 15.08
CA GLY A 54 -0.36 14.58 13.72
C GLY A 54 0.73 14.48 12.65
N VAL A 55 1.92 15.05 12.90
CA VAL A 55 3.06 14.93 11.99
C VAL A 55 3.55 13.47 11.89
N LEU A 56 3.62 12.75 13.01
CA LEU A 56 3.98 11.33 13.03
C LEU A 56 2.97 10.48 12.26
N ILE A 57 1.67 10.71 12.47
CA ILE A 57 0.62 10.02 11.71
C ILE A 57 0.74 10.34 10.22
N ALA A 58 0.89 11.60 9.85
CA ALA A 58 1.05 12.00 8.44
C ALA A 58 2.29 11.35 7.81
N ALA A 59 3.42 11.28 8.52
CA ALA A 59 4.63 10.61 8.07
C ALA A 59 4.46 9.09 7.88
N LEU A 60 3.57 8.46 8.66
CA LEU A 60 3.25 7.04 8.51
C LEU A 60 2.24 6.76 7.39
N ILE A 61 1.26 7.65 7.19
CA ILE A 61 0.21 7.45 6.17
C ILE A 61 0.71 7.87 4.77
N THR A 62 1.53 8.92 4.66
CA THR A 62 1.97 9.45 3.36
C THR A 62 2.63 8.40 2.47
N PRO A 63 3.56 7.56 2.96
CA PRO A 63 4.20 6.55 2.13
C PRO A 63 3.23 5.45 1.69
N ILE A 64 2.19 5.14 2.47
CA ILE A 64 1.10 4.21 2.09
C ILE A 64 0.38 4.75 0.85
N ILE A 65 0.00 6.03 0.88
CA ILE A 65 -0.68 6.68 -0.25
C ILE A 65 0.22 6.67 -1.49
N VAL A 66 1.50 7.00 -1.34
CA VAL A 66 2.47 7.01 -2.45
C VAL A 66 2.63 5.61 -3.05
N LEU A 67 2.75 4.57 -2.22
CA LEU A 67 2.87 3.18 -2.68
C LEU A 67 1.62 2.72 -3.45
N GLN A 68 0.43 3.08 -2.96
CA GLN A 68 -0.84 2.77 -3.63
C GLN A 68 -1.01 3.51 -4.97
N LEU A 69 -0.59 4.77 -5.04
CA LEU A 69 -0.67 5.56 -6.28
C LEU A 69 0.35 5.16 -7.34
N LYS A 70 1.49 4.57 -6.93
CA LYS A 70 2.53 4.09 -7.84
C LYS A 70 2.20 2.75 -8.51
N LEU A 71 1.19 2.01 -8.03
CA LEU A 71 0.83 0.74 -8.65
C LEU A 71 0.26 0.96 -10.06
N ALA A 72 0.97 0.44 -11.05
CA ALA A 72 0.56 0.41 -12.44
C ALA A 72 0.39 -1.03 -12.90
N CYS A 73 -0.59 -1.27 -13.78
CA CYS A 73 -0.75 -2.55 -14.43
C CYS A 73 0.49 -2.82 -15.31
N PRO A 74 1.20 -3.95 -15.12
CA PRO A 74 2.41 -4.23 -15.90
C PRO A 74 2.11 -4.63 -17.36
N ALA A 75 0.85 -4.90 -17.72
CA ALA A 75 0.43 -5.22 -19.08
C ALA A 75 0.04 -3.99 -19.90
N CYS A 76 -0.73 -3.05 -19.33
CA CYS A 76 -1.21 -1.86 -20.06
C CYS A 76 -0.62 -0.53 -19.55
N GLY A 77 0.19 -0.55 -18.49
CA GLY A 77 0.76 0.65 -17.87
C GLY A 77 -0.25 1.53 -17.13
N HIS A 78 -1.54 1.17 -17.10
CA HIS A 78 -2.57 1.96 -16.46
C HIS A 78 -2.39 1.98 -14.94
N LYS A 79 -2.44 3.16 -14.34
CA LYS A 79 -2.36 3.32 -12.88
C LYS A 79 -3.63 2.75 -12.25
N ILE A 80 -3.49 1.71 -11.44
CA ILE A 80 -4.62 1.06 -10.75
C ILE A 80 -5.12 1.95 -9.61
N GLY A 81 -4.21 2.74 -9.01
CA GLY A 81 -4.53 3.74 -7.99
C GLY A 81 -5.18 3.16 -6.74
N TRP A 82 -6.09 3.93 -6.13
CA TRP A 82 -6.79 3.63 -4.87
C TRP A 82 -7.60 2.32 -4.81
N GLN A 83 -7.71 1.59 -5.92
CA GLN A 83 -8.32 0.25 -5.96
C GLN A 83 -7.43 -0.82 -5.32
N ALA A 84 -6.13 -0.55 -5.14
CA ALA A 84 -5.16 -1.48 -4.56
C ALA A 84 -5.09 -1.37 -3.03
N LYS A 85 -6.23 -1.56 -2.36
CA LYS A 85 -6.35 -1.22 -0.93
C LYS A 85 -5.46 -2.04 0.01
N LEU A 86 -4.88 -3.15 -0.43
CA LEU A 86 -3.78 -3.87 0.26
C LEU A 86 -3.08 -4.89 -0.66
N MET A 87 -3.84 -5.51 -1.56
CA MET A 87 -3.39 -6.41 -2.62
C MET A 87 -3.74 -5.83 -4.00
N ALA A 88 -3.07 -6.32 -5.05
CA ALA A 88 -3.47 -5.99 -6.42
C ALA A 88 -4.86 -6.60 -6.72
N PRO A 89 -5.72 -5.93 -7.50
CA PRO A 89 -7.01 -6.50 -7.88
C PRO A 89 -6.82 -7.73 -8.79
N ASP A 90 -7.74 -8.68 -8.78
CA ASP A 90 -7.62 -9.90 -9.60
C ASP A 90 -7.57 -9.61 -11.11
N GLN A 91 -8.20 -8.51 -11.55
CA GLN A 91 -8.28 -8.13 -12.96
C GLN A 91 -8.08 -6.62 -13.13
N CYS A 92 -7.35 -6.22 -14.18
CA CYS A 92 -7.27 -4.82 -14.57
C CYS A 92 -8.56 -4.39 -15.30
N LYS A 93 -9.21 -3.31 -14.85
CA LYS A 93 -10.43 -2.77 -15.48
C LYS A 93 -10.22 -2.20 -16.88
N THR A 94 -9.00 -1.76 -17.19
CA THR A 94 -8.68 -1.11 -18.47
C THR A 94 -8.41 -2.13 -19.56
N CYS A 95 -7.58 -3.15 -19.28
CA CYS A 95 -7.18 -4.15 -20.27
C CYS A 95 -7.83 -5.53 -20.08
N GLY A 96 -8.55 -5.77 -18.98
CA GLY A 96 -9.18 -7.06 -18.70
C GLY A 96 -8.19 -8.19 -18.40
N THR A 97 -6.89 -7.90 -18.29
CA THR A 97 -5.84 -8.88 -17.96
C THR A 97 -5.97 -9.31 -16.51
N PHE A 98 -5.91 -10.62 -16.25
CA PHE A 98 -5.82 -11.16 -14.89
C PHE A 98 -4.44 -10.86 -14.33
N LEU A 99 -4.37 -10.20 -13.17
CA LEU A 99 -3.11 -9.84 -12.50
C LEU A 99 -2.52 -11.03 -11.72
N ARG A 100 -2.48 -12.17 -12.39
CA ARG A 100 -1.95 -13.43 -11.88
C ARG A 100 -1.31 -14.17 -13.05
N SER A 101 -0.23 -14.91 -12.80
CA SER A 101 0.29 -15.88 -13.76
C SER A 101 -0.73 -17.00 -14.00
N ARG A 102 -0.74 -17.54 -15.23
CA ARG A 102 -1.36 -18.83 -15.53
C ARG A 102 -0.34 -19.87 -15.10
N ASP A 103 -0.57 -20.50 -13.95
CA ASP A 103 0.29 -21.57 -13.42
C ASP A 103 0.62 -22.62 -14.50
#